data_AF-A0A831VUJ7-F1
#
_entry.id   AF-A0A831VUJ7-F1
#
_cell.length_a   1.000
_cell.length_b   1.000
_cell.length_c   1.000
_cell.angle_alpha   90.00
_cell.angle_beta   90.00
_cell.angle_gamma   90.00
#
_symmetry.space_group_name_H-M   'P 1'
#
loop_
_entity.id
_entity.type
_entity.pdbx_description
1 polymer ?
#
loop_
_entity_poly.entity_id
_entity_poly.type
_entity_poly.pdbx_seq_one_letter_code
_entity_poly.pdbx_strand_id
1 'polypeptide(L)' 'MGTDTDVIIAGGGLAGATLALALARVSPGLRVTVVEAFPLSAEALPDAYQPSYDARSTALAWGSRLIFEELELWS' A
#
# COMPACT_ATOMS: atom_id res chain seq x y z
N MET A 1 -24.63 -5.30 3.58
CA MET A 1 -23.52 -4.46 3.09
C MET A 1 -23.02 -5.11 1.82
N GLY A 2 -23.08 -4.43 0.67
CA GLY A 2 -22.64 -5.02 -0.59
C GLY A 2 -21.12 -5.18 -0.61
N THR A 3 -20.63 -6.30 -1.09
CA THR A 3 -19.19 -6.58 -1.33
C THR A 3 -18.70 -5.92 -2.62
N ASP A 4 -19.34 -4.82 -3.03
CA ASP A 4 -19.19 -4.26 -4.36
C ASP A 4 -17.98 -3.31 -4.34
N THR A 5 -16.94 -3.72 -5.07
CA THR A 5 -15.65 -3.04 -5.15
C THR A 5 -15.24 -2.98 -6.61
N ASP A 6 -14.66 -1.85 -7.02
CA ASP A 6 -14.25 -1.66 -8.41
C ASP A 6 -12.86 -2.26 -8.66
N VAL A 7 -12.00 -2.23 -7.62
CA VAL A 7 -10.63 -2.74 -7.69
C VAL A 7 -10.29 -3.53 -6.42
N ILE A 8 -9.83 -4.76 -6.60
CA ILE A 8 -9.24 -5.58 -5.53
C ILE A 8 -7.72 -5.60 -5.70
N ILE A 9 -6.99 -5.26 -4.64
CA ILE A 9 -5.54 -5.39 -4.55
C ILE A 9 -5.23 -6.56 -3.60
N ALA A 10 -4.63 -7.62 -4.13
CA ALA A 10 -4.19 -8.76 -3.34
C ALA A 10 -2.77 -8.53 -2.82
N GLY A 11 -2.65 -8.24 -1.52
CA GLY A 11 -1.40 -7.93 -0.82
C GLY A 11 -1.32 -6.46 -0.40
N GLY A 12 -1.09 -6.22 0.89
CA GLY A 12 -0.96 -4.90 1.51
C GLY A 12 0.48 -4.44 1.73
N GLY A 13 1.47 -5.14 1.16
CA GLY A 13 2.88 -4.72 1.18
C GLY A 13 3.15 -3.44 0.37
N LEU A 14 4.43 -3.05 0.25
CA LEU A 14 4.83 -1.76 -0.34
C LEU A 14 4.12 -1.45 -1.68
N ALA A 15 4.19 -2.35 -2.66
CA ALA A 15 3.59 -2.11 -3.97
C ALA A 15 2.06 -1.97 -3.93
N GLY A 16 1.39 -2.82 -3.13
CA GLY A 16 -0.07 -2.79 -3.00
C GLY A 16 -0.57 -1.55 -2.28
N ALA A 17 0.10 -1.15 -1.20
CA ALA A 17 -0.18 0.08 -0.47
C ALA A 17 0.07 1.32 -1.33
N THR A 18 1.18 1.36 -2.08
CA THR A 18 1.47 2.45 -3.03
C THR A 18 0.38 2.55 -4.10
N LEU A 19 -0.05 1.43 -4.68
CA LEU A 19 -1.11 1.42 -5.70
C LEU A 19 -2.44 1.90 -5.13
N ALA A 20 -2.81 1.43 -3.92
CA ALA A 20 -4.03 1.85 -3.25
C ALA A 20 -4.04 3.37 -3.00
N LEU A 21 -2.92 3.93 -2.52
CA LEU A 21 -2.78 5.37 -2.32
C LEU A 21 -2.88 6.14 -3.64
N ALA A 22 -2.20 5.67 -4.69
CA ALA A 22 -2.25 6.32 -6.00
C ALA A 22 -3.68 6.34 -6.54
N LEU A 23 -4.39 5.21 -6.52
CA LEU A 23 -5.78 5.12 -6.96
C LEU A 23 -6.72 6.03 -6.16
N ALA A 24 -6.54 6.09 -4.83
CA ALA A 24 -7.33 6.97 -3.97
C ALA A 24 -7.16 8.45 -4.34
N ARG A 25 -5.98 8.86 -4.82
CA ARG A 25 -5.70 10.24 -5.25
C ARG A 25 -6.19 10.53 -6.67
N VAL A 26 -5.86 9.67 -7.63
CA VAL A 26 -6.16 9.92 -9.05
C VAL A 26 -7.59 9.56 -9.45
N SER A 27 -8.24 8.69 -8.67
CA SER A 27 -9.61 8.24 -8.94
C SER A 27 -10.39 8.02 -7.62
N PRO A 28 -10.71 9.10 -6.88
CA PRO A 28 -11.37 9.02 -5.58
C PRO A 28 -12.79 8.41 -5.63
N GLY A 29 -13.37 8.26 -6.83
CA GLY A 29 -14.66 7.61 -7.03
C GLY A 29 -14.59 6.07 -7.03
N LEU A 30 -13.40 5.48 -7.18
CA LEU A 30 -13.23 4.03 -7.16
C LEU A 30 -13.28 3.49 -5.73
N ARG A 31 -14.06 2.43 -5.53
CA ARG A 31 -13.98 1.59 -4.33
C ARG A 31 -12.82 0.63 -4.49
N VAL A 32 -11.77 0.88 -3.73
CA VAL A 32 -10.55 0.05 -3.70
C VAL A 32 -10.55 -0.78 -2.43
N THR A 33 -10.42 -2.10 -2.57
CA THR A 33 -10.27 -3.04 -1.44
C THR A 33 -8.90 -3.68 -1.47
N VAL A 34 -8.14 -3.53 -0.40
CA VAL A 34 -6.86 -4.23 -0.19
C VAL A 34 -7.12 -5.45 0.67
N VAL A 35 -6.70 -6.62 0.20
CA VAL A 35 -6.81 -7.89 0.92
C VAL A 35 -5.41 -8.34 1.31
N GLU A 36 -5.18 -8.50 2.61
CA GLU A 36 -3.90 -8.99 3.15
C GLU A 36 -4.16 -10.27 3.97
N ALA A 37 -3.24 -11.23 3.85
CA ALA A 37 -3.31 -12.51 4.55
C ALA A 37 -2.99 -12.36 6.04
N PHE A 38 -2.20 -11.35 6.39
CA PHE A 38 -1.88 -11.02 7.77
C PHE A 38 -2.84 -9.99 8.34
N PRO A 39 -3.27 -10.13 9.62
CA PRO A 39 -4.22 -9.23 10.22
C PRO A 39 -3.60 -7.84 10.44
N LEU A 40 -4.35 -6.78 10.14
CA LEU A 40 -4.04 -5.43 10.61
C LEU A 40 -4.15 -5.39 12.13
N SER A 41 -3.02 -5.19 12.81
CA SER A 41 -2.96 -5.11 14.27
C SER A 41 -2.90 -3.65 14.69
N ALA A 42 -4.01 -3.13 15.22
CA ALA A 42 -4.06 -1.76 15.79
C ALA A 42 -3.13 -1.59 17.00
N GLU A 43 -2.74 -2.70 17.64
CA GLU A 43 -1.86 -2.74 18.81
C GLU A 43 -0.40 -3.03 18.45
N ALA A 44 -0.12 -3.29 17.17
CA ALA A 44 1.25 -3.63 16.81
C ALA A 44 2.10 -2.37 16.88
N LEU A 45 3.13 -2.43 17.72
CA LEU A 45 4.18 -1.42 17.78
C LEU A 45 4.78 -1.25 16.37
N PRO A 46 5.22 -0.04 15.98
CA PRO A 46 5.84 0.21 14.67
C PRO A 46 6.94 -0.79 14.32
N ASP A 47 7.67 -1.26 15.33
CA ASP A 47 8.77 -2.23 15.18
C ASP A 47 8.32 -3.70 15.19
N ALA A 48 7.06 -3.98 15.57
CA ALA A 48 6.49 -5.32 15.68
C ALA A 48 5.49 -5.66 14.56
N TYR A 49 4.97 -4.65 13.85
CA TYR A 49 4.10 -4.85 12.69
C TYR A 49 4.92 -4.90 11.40
N GLN A 50 5.31 -6.11 10.98
CA GLN A 50 6.02 -6.30 9.71
C GLN A 50 5.38 -7.36 8.79
N PRO A 51 4.06 -7.33 8.53
CA PRO A 51 3.52 -8.19 7.49
C PRO A 51 3.99 -7.74 6.12
N SER A 52 4.57 -8.66 5.37
CA SER A 52 5.16 -8.42 4.05
C SER A 52 6.34 -7.42 4.01
N TYR A 53 6.78 -6.89 5.17
CA TYR A 53 8.03 -6.15 5.25
C TYR A 53 9.18 -7.14 5.31
N ASP A 54 10.02 -7.06 4.29
CA ASP A 54 11.25 -7.80 4.24
C ASP A 54 12.36 -6.92 4.82
N ALA A 55 12.99 -7.34 5.91
CA ALA A 55 14.14 -6.64 6.50
C ALA A 55 15.35 -6.54 5.56
N ARG A 56 15.27 -7.11 4.34
CA ARG A 56 16.20 -6.83 3.24
C ARG A 56 16.03 -5.40 2.73
N SER A 57 17.13 -4.65 2.72
CA SER A 57 17.21 -3.34 2.08
C SER A 57 16.73 -3.44 0.62
N THR A 58 15.70 -2.67 0.26
CA THR A 58 15.18 -2.62 -1.11
C THR A 58 15.88 -1.51 -1.87
N ALA A 59 16.56 -1.85 -2.96
CA ALA A 59 17.09 -0.85 -3.89
C ALA A 59 15.94 -0.31 -4.75
N LEU A 60 15.52 0.93 -4.51
CA LEU A 60 14.50 1.60 -5.31
C LEU A 60 15.13 2.15 -6.59
N ALA A 61 14.52 1.84 -7.74
CA ALA A 61 14.89 2.45 -9.01
C ALA A 61 14.54 3.94 -9.02
N TRP A 62 15.21 4.72 -9.86
CA TRP A 62 14.92 6.16 -10.02
C TRP A 62 13.44 6.43 -10.34
N GLY A 63 12.82 5.62 -11.21
CA GLY A 63 11.38 5.75 -11.51
C GLY A 63 10.48 5.53 -10.30
N SER A 64 10.82 4.60 -9.41
CA SER A 64 10.08 4.40 -8.15
C SER A 64 10.20 5.60 -7.23
N ARG A 65 11.39 6.23 -7.16
CA ARG A 65 11.56 7.49 -6.41
C ARG A 65 10.66 8.60 -6.97
N LEU A 66 10.61 8.79 -8.29
CA LEU A 66 9.75 9.81 -8.90
C LEU A 66 8.27 9.59 -8.56
N ILE A 67 7.78 8.35 -8.61
CA ILE A 67 6.41 8.01 -8.21
C ILE A 67 6.19 8.35 -6.72
N PHE A 68 7.15 8.06 -5.84
CA PHE A 68 7.03 8.39 -4.42
C PHE A 68 7.11 9.89 -4.14
N GLU A 69 7.87 10.66 -4.91
CA GLU A 69 7.87 12.13 -4.86
C GLU A 69 6.49 12.68 -5.26
N GLU A 70 5.90 12.20 -6.35
CA GLU A 70 4.53 12.59 -6.76
C GLU A 70 3.47 12.20 -5.73
N LEU A 71 3.69 11.10 -5.00
CA LEU A 71 2.84 10.66 -3.90
C LEU A 71 3.17 11.34 -2.56
N GLU A 72 4.12 12.28 -2.52
CA GLU A 72 4.57 12.98 -1.30
C GLU A 72 5.07 12.04 -0.19
N LEU A 73 5.63 10.89 -0.59
CA LEU A 73 6.24 9.89 0.30
C LEU A 73 7.77 10.02 0.37
N TRP A 74 8.37 10.90 -0.42
CA TRP A 74 9.81 11.10 -0.53
C TRP A 74 10.16 12.60 -0.58
N SER A 75 11.24 12.99 0.10
CA SER A 75 11.79 14.36 0.17
C SER A 75 13.30 14.37 0.02
#